data_AF-A0A430E184-F1
#
_entry.id   AF-A0A430E184-F1
#
_cell.length_a   1.000
_cell.length_b   1.000
_cell.length_c   1.000
_cell.angle_alpha   90.00
_cell.angle_beta   90.00
_cell.angle_gamma   90.00
#
_symmetry.space_group_name_H-M   'P 1'
#
loop_
_entity.id
_entity.type
_entity.pdbx_description
1 polymer ?
#
loop_
_entity_poly.entity_id
_entity_poly.type
_entity_poly.pdbx_seq_one_letter_code
_entity_poly.pdbx_strand_id
1 'polypeptide(L)' 'MMPDPSFDPRLWLSAFAAIGGGYALTPDRKLWLVVDGYDDEALAACLAPLVGEPERQSAIKAAIEQRQLGEAA' A
#
# COMPACT_ATOMS: atom_id res chain seq x y z
N MET A 1 -12.35 -3.75 -15.92
CA MET A 1 -12.50 -2.75 -14.85
C MET A 1 -11.26 -1.87 -14.95
N MET A 2 -11.43 -0.58 -15.26
CA MET A 2 -10.31 0.35 -15.37
C MET A 2 -9.94 0.78 -13.96
N PRO A 3 -8.65 0.89 -13.60
CA PRO A 3 -8.27 1.39 -12.28
C PRO A 3 -8.87 2.78 -12.11
N ASP A 4 -9.48 3.02 -10.95
CA ASP A 4 -9.99 4.33 -10.57
C ASP A 4 -8.83 5.34 -10.66
N PRO A 5 -8.91 6.36 -11.55
CA PRO A 5 -7.79 7.24 -11.83
C PRO A 5 -7.41 8.16 -10.66
N SER A 6 -8.17 8.14 -9.55
CA SER A 6 -7.87 8.97 -8.38
C SER A 6 -6.93 8.31 -7.37
N PHE A 7 -6.83 6.97 -7.37
CA PHE A 7 -5.99 6.27 -6.39
C PHE A 7 -4.57 6.05 -6.93
N ASP A 8 -3.62 6.84 -6.43
CA ASP A 8 -2.20 6.64 -6.71
C ASP A 8 -1.57 5.70 -5.64
N PRO A 9 -1.20 4.46 -6.01
CA PRO A 9 -0.66 3.50 -5.06
C PRO A 9 0.72 3.89 -4.53
N ARG A 10 1.51 4.67 -5.28
CA ARG A 10 2.85 5.12 -4.85
C ARG A 10 2.73 6.26 -3.85
N LEU A 11 1.80 7.18 -4.09
CA LEU A 11 1.47 8.23 -3.15
C LEU A 11 0.91 7.63 -1.85
N TRP A 12 0.01 6.66 -1.96
CA TRP A 12 -0.54 5.95 -0.81
C TRP A 12 0.56 5.24 0.01
N LEU A 13 1.48 4.51 -0.63
CA LEU A 13 2.60 3.85 0.05
C LEU A 13 3.51 4.86 0.76
N SER A 14 3.73 6.04 0.15
CA SER A 14 4.53 7.11 0.75
C SER A 14 3.82 7.71 1.96
N ALA A 15 2.50 7.93 1.88
CA ALA A 15 1.69 8.39 3.00
C ALA A 15 1.65 7.37 4.15
N PHE A 16 1.50 6.08 3.82
CA PHE A 16 1.55 4.99 4.78
C PHE A 16 2.91 4.91 5.48
N ALA A 17 4.02 5.06 4.74
CA ALA A 17 5.35 5.14 5.34
C ALA A 17 5.56 6.38 6.20
N ALA A 18 4.99 7.53 5.83
CA ALA A 18 5.10 8.78 6.57
C ALA A 18 4.42 8.72 7.95
N ILE A 19 3.38 7.89 8.12
CA ILE A 19 2.74 7.62 9.42
C ILE A 19 3.45 6.52 10.22
N GLY A 20 4.66 6.10 9.81
CA GLY A 20 5.42 5.04 10.47
C GLY A 20 5.03 3.62 10.04
N GLY A 21 4.28 3.48 8.94
CA GLY A 21 3.90 2.20 8.40
C GLY A 21 5.02 1.54 7.58
N GLY A 22 5.33 0.28 7.90
CA GLY A 22 6.14 -0.60 7.07
C GLY A 22 5.28 -1.48 6.17
N TYR A 23 5.71 -1.73 4.94
CA TYR A 23 5.00 -2.63 4.04
C TYR A 23 5.94 -3.66 3.42
N ALA A 24 5.42 -4.85 3.16
CA ALA A 24 6.13 -5.92 2.47
C ALA A 24 5.20 -6.71 1.58
N LEU A 25 5.75 -7.29 0.51
CA LEU A 25 5.09 -8.30 -0.29
C LEU A 25 5.70 -9.66 0.07
N THR A 26 4.89 -10.64 0.45
CA THR A 26 5.38 -12.00 0.65
C THR A 26 5.64 -12.69 -0.70
N PRO A 27 6.41 -13.81 -0.71
CA PRO A 27 6.58 -14.62 -1.92
C PRO A 27 5.25 -15.12 -2.53
N ASP A 28 4.20 -15.22 -1.72
CA ASP A 28 2.83 -15.59 -2.12
C ASP A 28 1.98 -14.39 -2.59
N ARG A 29 2.61 -13.23 -2.86
CA ARG A 29 1.95 -11.97 -3.24
C ARG A 29 0.91 -11.48 -2.23
N LYS A 30 1.07 -11.81 -0.95
CA LYS A 30 0.28 -11.22 0.13
C LYS A 30 0.90 -9.89 0.51
N LEU A 31 0.05 -8.86 0.60
CA LEU A 31 0.43 -7.54 1.07
C LEU A 31 0.42 -7.54 2.59
N TRP A 32 1.54 -7.20 3.19
CA TRP A 32 1.70 -7.02 4.63
C TRP A 32 1.86 -5.53 4.91
N LEU A 33 1.04 -5.03 5.82
CA LEU A 33 1.07 -3.66 6.33
C LEU A 33 1.32 -3.75 7.83
N VAL A 34 2.38 -3.12 8.31
CA VAL A 34 2.85 -3.16 9.69
C VAL A 34 2.94 -1.73 10.18
N VAL A 35 2.48 -1.46 11.40
CA VAL A 35 2.59 -0.14 12.04
C VAL A 35 3.05 -0.38 13.47
N ASP A 36 3.99 0.44 13.96
CA ASP A 36 4.47 0.38 15.33
C ASP A 36 4.19 1.71 16.04
N GLY A 37 3.23 1.71 16.97
CA GLY A 37 3.08 2.78 17.97
C GLY A 37 2.36 4.07 17.56
N TYR A 38 1.47 4.06 16.55
CA TYR A 38 0.82 5.28 16.04
C TYR A 38 -0.70 5.35 16.26
N ASP A 39 -1.20 6.56 16.00
CA ASP A 39 -2.58 7.02 16.11
C ASP A 39 -3.55 6.16 15.26
N ASP A 40 -4.46 5.45 15.95
CA ASP A 40 -5.45 4.56 15.34
C ASP A 40 -6.35 5.29 14.33
N GLU A 41 -6.59 6.59 14.51
CA GLU A 41 -7.43 7.41 13.64
C GLU A 41 -6.73 7.69 12.31
N ALA A 42 -5.42 8.00 12.35
CA ALA A 42 -4.60 8.17 11.15
C ALA A 42 -4.45 6.86 10.36
N LEU A 43 -4.30 5.73 11.06
CA LEU A 43 -4.26 4.42 10.43
C LEU A 43 -5.59 4.06 9.78
N ALA A 44 -6.71 4.27 10.47
CA ALA A 44 -8.04 4.03 9.94
C ALA A 44 -8.32 4.88 8.68
N ALA A 45 -7.96 6.17 8.70
CA ALA A 45 -8.07 7.04 7.55
C ALA A 45 -7.19 6.58 6.37
N CYS A 46 -5.99 6.05 6.64
CA CYS A 46 -5.08 5.53 5.63
C CYS A 46 -5.57 4.20 5.02
N LEU A 47 -6.20 3.33 5.81
CA LEU A 47 -6.72 2.04 5.36
C LEU A 47 -8.12 2.12 4.73
N ALA A 48 -8.92 3.13 5.07
CA ALA A 48 -10.28 3.29 4.55
C ALA A 48 -10.40 3.17 3.01
N PRO A 49 -9.50 3.75 2.20
CA PRO A 49 -9.52 3.58 0.74
C PRO A 49 -9.28 2.15 0.25
N LEU A 50 -8.82 1.22 1.09
CA LEU A 50 -8.54 -0.17 0.74
C LEU A 50 -9.64 -1.13 1.17
N VAL A 51 -10.51 -0.70 2.07
CA VAL A 51 -11.60 -1.52 2.62
C VAL A 51 -12.63 -1.77 1.52
N GLY A 52 -12.85 -3.03 1.17
CA GLY A 52 -13.80 -3.41 0.12
C GLY A 52 -13.32 -3.17 -1.32
N GLU A 53 -12.08 -2.69 -1.52
CA GLU A 53 -11.54 -2.34 -2.84
C GLU A 53 -10.33 -3.21 -3.21
N PRO A 54 -10.56 -4.45 -3.70
CA PRO A 54 -9.48 -5.39 -4.04
C PRO A 54 -8.60 -4.92 -5.20
N GLU A 55 -9.10 -4.04 -6.07
CA GLU A 55 -8.31 -3.45 -7.16
C GLU A 55 -7.23 -2.51 -6.64
N ARG A 56 -7.54 -1.69 -5.62
CA ARG A 56 -6.55 -0.80 -5.00
C ARG A 56 -5.47 -1.58 -4.27
N GLN A 57 -5.85 -2.67 -3.59
CA GLN A 57 -4.89 -3.59 -3.00
C GLN A 57 -3.99 -4.23 -4.07
N SER A 58 -4.55 -4.59 -5.23
CA SER A 58 -3.79 -5.14 -6.36
C SER A 58 -2.84 -4.09 -6.98
N ALA A 59 -3.28 -2.85 -7.10
CA ALA A 59 -2.47 -1.73 -7.58
C ALA A 59 -1.28 -1.44 -6.64
N ILE A 60 -1.50 -1.50 -5.32
CA ILE A 60 -0.41 -1.38 -4.32
C ILE A 60 0.61 -2.50 -4.51
N LYS A 61 0.17 -3.75 -4.61
CA LYS A 61 1.07 -4.89 -4.83
C LYS A 61 1.91 -4.70 -6.09
N ALA A 62 1.29 -4.32 -7.20
CA ALA A 62 1.99 -4.04 -8.45
C ALA A 62 3.00 -2.89 -8.31
N ALA A 63 2.67 -1.83 -7.56
CA ALA A 63 3.58 -0.73 -7.29
C ALA A 63 4.80 -1.16 -6.44
N ILE A 64 4.59 -2.02 -5.45
CA ILE A 64 5.69 -2.61 -4.64
C ILE A 64 6.56 -3.52 -5.51
N GLU A 65 5.96 -4.39 -6.33
CA GLU A 65 6.70 -5.27 -7.26
C GLU A 65 7.56 -4.44 -8.23
N GLN A 66 6.99 -3.39 -8.84
CA GLN A 66 7.74 -2.49 -9.72
C GLN A 66 8.92 -1.81 -9.00
N ARG A 67 8.73 -1.38 -7.76
CA ARG A 67 9.80 -0.77 -6.95
C ARG A 67 10.91 -1.77 -6.68
N GLN A 68 10.58 -2.98 -6.25
CA GLN A 68 11.56 -4.04 -5.97
C GLN A 68 12.32 -4.46 -7.23
N LEU A 69 11.65 -4.53 -8.37
CA LEU A 69 12.29 -4.82 -9.66
C LEU A 69 13.21 -3.66 -10.12
N GLY A 70 12.85 -2.42 -9.81
CA GLY A 70 13.66 -1.24 -10.12
C GLY A 70 14.87 -1.03 -9.20
N GLU A 71 14.81 -1.50 -7.95
CA GLU A 71 15.96 -1.50 -7.02
C GLU A 71 16.91 -2.70 -7.25
N ALA A 72 16.49 -3.69 -8.05
CA ALA A 72 17.28 -4.88 -8.41
C ALA A 72 18.05 -4.74 -9.74
N ALA A 73 17.99 -3.56 -10.39
CA ALA A 73 18.63 -3.28 -11.69
C ALA A 73 19.88 -2.42 -11.55
#